data_AF-A0A5A7S5X3-F1
#
_entry.id   AF-A0A5A7S5X3-F1
#
_cell.length_a   1.000
_cell.length_b   1.000
_cell.length_c   1.000
_cell.angle_alpha   90.00
_cell.angle_beta   90.00
_cell.angle_gamma   90.00
#
_symmetry.space_group_name_H-M   'P 1'
#
loop_
_entity.id
_entity.type
_entity.pdbx_description
1 polymer ?
#
loop_
_entity_poly.entity_id
_entity_poly.type
_entity_poly.pdbx_seq_one_letter_code
_entity_poly.pdbx_strand_id
1 'polypeptide(L)'
;MTFRNLLRHARYALTAPPRSVVAVTQSRDYRVLINAVLAGCVGLLAWFLAFLAVLGAFRGIFYPLIDDDSYAQSWGGPTLAGAWAVHALAVFLVPVFGLAIAAIGILQLRLARRLLDRSGPIWPVPFAVVLLIGGLFFFVSWLHQAQ
;
A
#
# COMPACT_ATOMS: atom_id res chain seq x y z
N MET A 1 38.84 -48.06 -18.97
CA MET A 1 38.41 -46.83 -18.28
C MET A 1 39.08 -46.80 -16.91
N THR A 2 40.07 -45.93 -16.68
CA THR A 2 41.02 -46.06 -15.56
C THR A 2 40.42 -45.51 -14.25
N PHE A 3 40.58 -46.22 -13.14
CA PHE A 3 40.09 -45.89 -11.78
C PHE A 3 40.33 -44.42 -11.35
N ARG A 4 41.42 -43.83 -11.82
CA ARG A 4 41.80 -42.42 -11.59
C ARG A 4 40.86 -41.39 -12.24
N ASN A 5 40.15 -41.75 -13.31
CA ASN A 5 39.13 -40.89 -13.93
C ASN A 5 37.80 -40.97 -13.18
N LEU A 6 37.48 -42.14 -12.60
CA LEU A 6 36.29 -42.35 -11.78
C LEU A 6 36.34 -41.49 -10.50
N LEU A 7 37.50 -41.44 -9.84
CA LEU A 7 37.71 -40.62 -8.65
C LEU A 7 37.69 -39.11 -8.94
N ARG A 8 38.11 -38.69 -10.13
CA ARG A 8 37.99 -37.29 -10.55
C ARG A 8 36.52 -36.88 -10.73
N HIS A 9 35.70 -37.70 -11.38
CA HIS A 9 34.27 -37.40 -11.56
C HIS A 9 33.49 -37.47 -10.25
N ALA A 10 33.82 -38.40 -9.35
CA ALA A 10 33.21 -38.48 -8.02
C ALA A 10 33.51 -37.22 -7.16
N ARG A 11 34.72 -36.65 -7.24
CA ARG A 11 35.06 -35.40 -6.54
C ARG A 11 34.29 -34.19 -7.09
N TYR A 12 34.13 -34.07 -8.42
CA TYR A 12 33.36 -32.96 -9.00
C TYR A 12 31.88 -32.99 -8.64
N ALA A 13 31.29 -34.18 -8.46
CA ALA A 13 29.91 -34.33 -8.03
C ALA A 13 29.68 -33.95 -6.55
N LEU A 14 30.72 -34.02 -5.71
CA LEU A 14 30.65 -33.72 -4.27
C LEU A 14 30.93 -32.26 -3.93
N THR A 15 31.64 -31.52 -4.78
CA THR A 15 32.03 -30.11 -4.51
C THR A 15 31.19 -29.07 -5.24
N ALA A 16 30.41 -29.47 -6.24
CA ALA A 16 29.47 -28.55 -6.89
C ALA A 16 28.25 -28.36 -5.98
N PRO A 17 27.92 -27.12 -5.54
CA PRO A 17 26.66 -26.91 -4.83
C PRO A 17 25.53 -27.41 -5.73
N PRO A 18 24.58 -28.21 -5.20
CA PRO A 18 23.47 -28.72 -5.99
C PRO A 18 22.75 -27.52 -6.62
N ARG A 19 22.78 -27.43 -7.96
CA ARG A 19 22.15 -26.34 -8.73
C ARG A 19 20.67 -26.13 -8.35
N SER A 20 20.01 -27.18 -7.87
CA SER A 20 18.64 -27.14 -7.33
C SER A 20 18.50 -26.31 -6.07
N VAL A 21 19.47 -26.31 -5.15
CA VAL A 21 19.38 -25.55 -3.89
C VAL A 21 19.54 -24.05 -4.17
N VAL A 22 20.49 -23.66 -5.02
CA VAL A 22 20.70 -22.25 -5.41
C VAL A 22 19.49 -21.70 -6.17
N ALA A 23 18.92 -22.47 -7.10
CA ALA A 23 17.73 -22.05 -7.83
C ALA A 23 16.49 -21.93 -6.92
N VAL A 24 16.34 -22.84 -5.96
CA VAL A 24 15.23 -22.81 -4.99
C VAL A 24 15.35 -21.61 -4.03
N THR A 25 16.54 -21.30 -3.52
CA THR A 25 16.75 -20.12 -2.66
C THR A 25 16.55 -18.81 -3.42
N GLN A 26 17.18 -18.67 -4.59
CA GLN A 26 17.05 -17.47 -5.42
C GLN A 26 15.59 -17.22 -5.81
N SER A 27 14.83 -18.29 -6.08
CA SER A 27 13.41 -18.17 -6.39
C SER A 27 12.52 -17.74 -5.22
N ARG A 28 12.99 -17.97 -3.99
CA ARG A 28 12.29 -17.61 -2.76
C ARG A 28 12.56 -16.15 -2.42
N ASP A 29 13.78 -15.68 -2.62
CA ASP A 29 14.21 -14.32 -2.29
C ASP A 29 13.49 -13.26 -3.13
N TYR A 30 13.31 -13.48 -4.44
CA TYR A 30 12.58 -12.52 -5.29
C TYR A 30 11.11 -12.39 -4.90
N ARG A 31 10.47 -13.49 -4.47
CA ARG A 31 9.05 -13.48 -4.08
C ARG A 31 8.84 -12.71 -2.80
N VAL A 32 9.74 -12.89 -1.84
CA VAL A 32 9.75 -12.15 -0.59
C VAL A 32 9.95 -10.67 -0.88
N LEU A 33 10.92 -10.31 -1.73
CA LEU A 33 11.17 -8.91 -2.10
C LEU A 33 9.95 -8.28 -2.79
N ILE A 34 9.37 -8.92 -3.82
CA ILE A 34 8.19 -8.40 -4.52
C ILE A 34 7.01 -8.23 -3.55
N ASN A 35 6.77 -9.22 -2.69
CA ASN A 35 5.70 -9.12 -1.71
C ASN A 35 5.96 -8.01 -0.69
N ALA A 36 7.20 -7.83 -0.23
CA ALA A 36 7.57 -6.77 0.70
C ALA A 36 7.37 -5.38 0.07
N VAL A 37 7.80 -5.20 -1.19
CA VAL A 37 7.60 -3.94 -1.93
C VAL A 37 6.10 -3.68 -2.12
N LEU A 38 5.33 -4.65 -2.61
CA LEU A 38 3.89 -4.48 -2.80
C LEU A 38 3.16 -4.19 -1.49
N ALA A 39 3.42 -4.96 -0.43
CA ALA A 39 2.81 -4.77 0.88
C ALA A 39 3.20 -3.42 1.49
N GLY A 40 4.46 -3.01 1.33
CA GLY A 40 4.99 -1.72 1.77
C GLY A 40 4.29 -0.55 1.07
N CYS A 41 4.24 -0.56 -0.27
CA CYS A 41 3.56 0.48 -1.04
C CYS A 41 2.05 0.54 -0.72
N VAL A 42 1.39 -0.61 -0.57
CA VAL A 42 -0.04 -0.66 -0.20
C VAL A 42 -0.24 -0.14 1.23
N GLY A 43 0.70 -0.41 2.14
CA GLY A 43 0.71 0.15 3.49
C GLY A 43 0.90 1.66 3.52
N LEU A 44 1.80 2.20 2.68
CA LEU A 44 1.98 3.64 2.51
C LEU A 44 0.70 4.30 2.00
N LEU A 45 0.00 3.66 1.06
CA LEU A 45 -1.31 4.15 0.61
C LEU A 45 -2.33 4.19 1.77
N ALA A 46 -2.40 3.16 2.60
CA ALA A 46 -3.27 3.17 3.78
C ALA A 46 -2.91 4.28 4.77
N TRP A 47 -1.62 4.52 5.01
CA TRP A 47 -1.14 5.63 5.85
C TRP A 47 -1.49 6.99 5.26
N PHE A 48 -1.39 7.16 3.94
CA PHE A 48 -1.80 8.38 3.26
C PHE A 48 -3.31 8.63 3.42
N LEU A 49 -4.14 7.59 3.27
CA LEU A 49 -5.58 7.69 3.52
C LEU A 49 -5.89 8.03 4.99
N ALA A 50 -5.16 7.44 5.94
CA ALA A 50 -5.30 7.77 7.36
C ALA A 50 -4.92 9.22 7.64
N PHE A 51 -3.83 9.70 7.04
CA PHE A 51 -3.41 11.09 7.11
C PHE A 51 -4.50 12.03 6.58
N LEU A 52 -5.09 11.76 5.41
CA LEU A 52 -6.18 12.56 4.85
C LEU A 52 -7.43 12.53 5.74
N ALA A 53 -7.77 11.37 6.32
CA ALA A 53 -8.89 11.25 7.23
C ALA A 53 -8.70 12.12 8.50
N VAL A 54 -7.50 12.09 9.08
CA VAL A 54 -7.16 12.93 10.25
C VAL A 54 -7.17 14.41 9.89
N LEU A 55 -6.54 14.78 8.78
CA LEU A 55 -6.51 16.17 8.30
C LEU A 55 -7.93 16.70 8.04
N GLY A 56 -8.76 15.90 7.37
CA GLY A 56 -10.16 16.23 7.08
C GLY A 56 -11.01 16.33 8.35
N ALA A 57 -10.84 15.41 9.30
CA ALA A 57 -11.53 15.45 10.59
C ALA A 57 -11.16 16.71 11.38
N PHE A 58 -9.86 17.01 11.46
CA PHE A 58 -9.35 18.17 12.16
C PHE A 58 -9.88 19.46 11.55
N ARG A 59 -9.77 19.62 10.21
CA ARG A 59 -10.33 20.77 9.50
C ARG A 59 -11.85 20.85 9.63
N GLY A 60 -12.55 19.72 9.62
CA GLY A 60 -14.00 19.65 9.76
C GLY A 60 -14.49 20.16 11.12
N ILE A 61 -13.87 19.68 12.19
CA ILE A 61 -14.23 20.00 13.58
C ILE A 61 -13.80 21.43 13.93
N PHE A 62 -12.56 21.79 13.59
CA PHE A 62 -11.94 23.04 13.99
C PHE A 62 -11.96 24.13 12.92
N TYR A 63 -12.76 23.95 11.84
CA TYR A 63 -12.91 24.94 10.77
C TYR A 63 -13.03 26.39 11.28
N PRO A 64 -13.88 26.70 12.29
CA PRO A 64 -14.08 28.07 12.75
C PRO A 64 -12.87 28.70 13.45
N LEU A 65 -11.88 27.90 13.86
CA LEU A 65 -10.70 28.35 14.60
C LEU A 65 -9.47 28.54 13.70
N ILE A 66 -9.50 28.02 12.47
CA ILE A 66 -8.33 27.91 11.58
C ILE A 66 -8.49 28.77 10.32
N ASP A 67 -9.72 29.18 9.99
CA ASP A 67 -10.02 29.97 8.79
C ASP A 67 -9.67 31.47 8.95
N ASP A 68 -9.43 32.16 7.85
CA ASP A 68 -8.95 33.55 7.78
C ASP A 68 -10.07 34.59 7.60
N ASP A 69 -11.30 34.25 7.98
CA ASP A 69 -12.52 35.05 7.84
C ASP A 69 -12.95 35.40 6.40
N SER A 70 -12.31 34.82 5.38
CA SER A 70 -12.67 35.02 3.97
C SER A 70 -13.83 34.11 3.53
N TYR A 71 -15.04 34.36 4.04
CA TYR A 71 -16.19 33.48 3.76
C TYR A 71 -16.85 33.68 2.38
N ALA A 72 -16.48 34.73 1.64
CA ALA A 72 -17.18 35.17 0.42
C ALA A 72 -17.29 34.10 -0.68
N GLN A 73 -16.33 33.17 -0.74
CA GLN A 73 -16.28 32.07 -1.72
C GLN A 73 -16.46 30.69 -1.07
N SER A 74 -16.94 30.63 0.18
CA SER A 74 -17.17 29.37 0.88
C SER A 74 -18.35 28.61 0.28
N TRP A 75 -18.23 27.28 0.20
CA TRP A 75 -19.32 26.43 -0.30
C TRP A 75 -20.58 26.49 0.58
N GLY A 76 -20.44 26.86 1.86
CA GLY A 76 -21.54 27.07 2.78
C GLY A 76 -22.17 28.48 2.75
N GLY A 77 -21.77 29.32 1.79
CA GLY A 77 -22.22 30.71 1.70
C GLY A 77 -21.37 31.69 2.52
N PRO A 78 -21.70 32.99 2.50
CA PRO A 78 -20.86 34.06 3.04
C PRO A 78 -20.93 34.18 4.58
N THR A 79 -21.28 33.09 5.27
CA THR A 79 -21.41 33.07 6.73
C THR A 79 -20.55 31.95 7.30
N LEU A 80 -19.95 32.21 8.47
CA LEU A 80 -19.19 31.20 9.20
C LEU A 80 -20.03 29.94 9.49
N ALA A 81 -21.29 30.10 9.91
CA ALA A 81 -22.16 28.98 10.26
C ALA A 81 -22.41 28.05 9.06
N GLY A 82 -22.65 28.63 7.88
CA GLY A 82 -22.83 27.85 6.66
C GLY A 82 -21.55 27.16 6.21
N ALA A 83 -20.41 27.87 6.21
CA ALA A 83 -19.11 27.29 5.85
C ALA A 83 -18.72 26.14 6.81
N TRP A 84 -18.97 26.32 8.11
CA TRP A 84 -18.77 25.29 9.12
C TRP A 84 -19.68 24.07 8.90
N ALA A 85 -20.96 24.26 8.59
CA ALA A 85 -21.89 23.15 8.40
C ALA A 85 -21.41 22.18 7.30
N VAL A 86 -20.89 22.70 6.19
CA VAL A 86 -20.31 21.86 5.11
C VAL A 86 -19.09 21.08 5.60
N HIS A 87 -18.21 21.72 6.37
CA HIS A 87 -17.00 21.09 6.91
C HIS A 87 -17.31 20.07 8.02
N ALA A 88 -18.30 20.33 8.86
CA ALA A 88 -18.81 19.38 9.84
C ALA A 88 -19.41 18.15 9.14
N LEU A 89 -20.12 18.33 8.01
CA LEU A 89 -20.62 17.23 7.21
C LEU A 89 -19.48 16.41 6.58
N ALA A 90 -18.38 17.04 6.21
CA ALA A 90 -17.21 16.34 5.68
C ALA A 90 -16.57 15.36 6.69
N VAL A 91 -16.77 15.56 8.01
CA VAL A 91 -16.32 14.61 9.04
C VAL A 91 -16.96 13.23 8.88
N PHE A 92 -18.18 13.15 8.31
CA PHE A 92 -18.82 11.87 8.02
C PHE A 92 -18.14 11.06 6.91
N LEU A 93 -17.14 11.62 6.21
CA LEU A 93 -16.28 10.82 5.33
C LEU A 93 -15.25 10.00 6.11
N VAL A 94 -14.94 10.32 7.38
CA VAL A 94 -13.93 9.60 8.18
C VAL A 94 -14.23 8.09 8.27
N PRO A 95 -15.46 7.64 8.55
CA PRO A 95 -15.81 6.21 8.47
C PRO A 95 -15.56 5.59 7.09
N VAL A 96 -15.78 6.34 5.99
CA VAL A 96 -15.52 5.85 4.63
C VAL A 96 -14.03 5.59 4.43
N PHE A 97 -13.16 6.50 4.89
CA PHE A 97 -11.71 6.27 4.90
C PHE A 97 -11.34 5.09 5.80
N GLY A 98 -11.97 4.95 6.97
CA GLY A 98 -11.77 3.81 7.87
C GLY A 98 -12.10 2.46 7.19
N LEU A 99 -13.20 2.40 6.46
CA LEU A 99 -13.58 1.21 5.68
C LEU A 99 -12.58 0.92 4.55
N ALA A 100 -12.10 1.97 3.85
CA ALA A 100 -11.07 1.81 2.82
C ALA A 100 -9.75 1.26 3.40
N ILE A 101 -9.31 1.79 4.54
CA ILE A 101 -8.11 1.31 5.26
C ILE A 101 -8.31 -0.14 5.71
N ALA A 102 -9.47 -0.49 6.26
CA ALA A 102 -9.79 -1.87 6.65
C ALA A 102 -9.75 -2.83 5.45
N ALA A 103 -10.30 -2.43 4.30
CA ALA A 103 -10.23 -3.20 3.06
C ALA A 103 -8.79 -3.40 2.58
N ILE A 104 -7.94 -2.36 2.71
CA ILE A 104 -6.50 -2.48 2.43
C ILE A 104 -5.82 -3.44 3.42
N GLY A 105 -6.17 -3.40 4.70
CA GLY A 105 -5.66 -4.35 5.70
C GLY A 105 -6.00 -5.81 5.36
N ILE A 106 -7.22 -6.05 4.88
CA ILE A 106 -7.63 -7.38 4.38
C ILE A 106 -6.79 -7.79 3.18
N LEU A 107 -6.49 -6.86 2.26
CA LEU A 107 -5.63 -7.12 1.12
C LEU A 107 -4.20 -7.48 1.55
N GLN A 108 -3.64 -6.76 2.52
CA GLN A 108 -2.31 -7.06 3.08
C GLN A 108 -2.26 -8.46 3.72
N LEU A 109 -3.28 -8.84 4.48
CA LEU A 109 -3.39 -10.19 5.04
C LEU A 109 -3.44 -11.26 3.94
N ARG A 110 -4.16 -11.01 2.84
CA ARG A 110 -4.24 -11.93 1.70
C ARG A 110 -2.90 -12.06 0.95
N LEU A 111 -2.16 -10.97 0.78
CA LEU A 111 -0.81 -10.98 0.20
C LEU A 111 0.17 -11.78 1.09
N ALA A 112 0.15 -11.54 2.40
CA ALA A 112 0.98 -12.25 3.36
C ALA A 112 0.70 -13.76 3.37
N ARG A 113 -0.58 -14.17 3.45
CA ARG A 113 -0.98 -15.59 3.39
C ARG A 113 -0.53 -16.26 2.11
N ARG A 114 -0.67 -15.60 0.96
CA ARG A 114 -0.22 -16.15 -0.33
C ARG A 114 1.29 -16.38 -0.38
N LEU A 115 2.08 -15.51 0.25
CA LEU A 115 3.54 -15.67 0.34
C LEU A 115 3.90 -16.88 1.22
N LEU A 116 3.24 -17.01 2.38
CA LEU A 116 3.54 -18.04 3.38
C LEU A 116 3.04 -19.43 2.96
N ASP A 117 1.77 -19.52 2.59
CA ASP A 117 1.08 -20.80 2.38
C ASP A 117 1.23 -21.32 0.94
N ARG A 118 1.85 -20.52 0.04
CA ARG A 118 1.95 -20.78 -1.42
C ARG A 118 0.63 -21.18 -2.09
N SER A 119 -0.48 -20.88 -1.44
CA SER A 119 -1.84 -21.25 -1.81
C SER A 119 -2.75 -20.05 -1.61
N GLY A 120 -3.88 -20.07 -2.30
CA GLY A 120 -4.82 -18.97 -2.30
C GLY A 120 -4.93 -18.25 -3.64
N PRO A 121 -5.93 -17.36 -3.75
CA PRO A 121 -6.33 -16.79 -5.03
C PRO A 121 -5.24 -15.89 -5.62
N ILE A 122 -5.18 -15.84 -6.95
CA ILE A 122 -4.14 -15.07 -7.66
C ILE A 122 -4.44 -13.57 -7.78
N TRP A 123 -5.70 -13.17 -7.59
CA TRP A 123 -6.17 -11.80 -7.78
C TRP A 123 -5.63 -10.73 -6.80
N PRO A 124 -5.18 -11.02 -5.56
CA PRO A 124 -4.69 -9.98 -4.65
C PRO A 124 -3.52 -9.17 -5.21
N VAL A 125 -2.66 -9.79 -6.02
CA VAL A 125 -1.50 -9.14 -6.64
C VAL A 125 -1.91 -8.12 -7.70
N PRO A 126 -2.67 -8.47 -8.77
CA PRO A 126 -3.10 -7.47 -9.74
C PRO A 126 -4.00 -6.39 -9.11
N PHE A 127 -4.82 -6.74 -8.12
CA PHE A 127 -5.63 -5.75 -7.42
C PHE A 127 -4.78 -4.75 -6.61
N ALA A 128 -3.73 -5.22 -5.93
CA ALA A 128 -2.76 -4.35 -5.28
C ALA A 128 -2.08 -3.41 -6.28
N VAL A 129 -1.68 -3.92 -7.46
CA VAL A 129 -1.06 -3.10 -8.51
C VAL A 129 -2.02 -2.00 -9.00
N VAL A 130 -3.29 -2.32 -9.27
CA VAL A 130 -4.30 -1.32 -9.66
C VAL A 130 -4.49 -0.27 -8.57
N LEU A 131 -4.58 -0.70 -7.30
CA LEU A 131 -4.68 0.22 -6.16
C LEU A 131 -3.46 1.14 -6.06
N LEU A 132 -2.25 0.62 -6.29
CA LEU A 132 -1.04 1.42 -6.27
C LEU A 132 -1.01 2.47 -7.38
N ILE A 133 -1.42 2.09 -8.60
CA ILE A 133 -1.51 3.02 -9.72
C ILE A 133 -2.52 4.12 -9.40
N GLY A 134 -3.74 3.76 -8.99
CA GLY A 134 -4.77 4.72 -8.62
C GLY A 134 -4.37 5.60 -7.42
N GLY A 135 -3.76 5.01 -6.40
CA GLY A 135 -3.25 5.71 -5.23
C GLY A 135 -2.13 6.70 -5.57
N LEU A 136 -1.22 6.34 -6.48
CA LEU A 136 -0.17 7.22 -6.96
C LEU A 136 -0.76 8.42 -7.71
N PHE A 137 -1.69 8.19 -8.64
CA PHE A 137 -2.39 9.27 -9.34
C PHE A 137 -3.11 10.19 -8.35
N PHE A 138 -3.83 9.62 -7.39
CA PHE A 138 -4.53 10.39 -6.37
C PHE A 138 -3.57 11.24 -5.52
N PHE A 139 -2.45 10.65 -5.09
CA PHE A 139 -1.42 11.35 -4.32
C PHE A 139 -0.79 12.51 -5.12
N VAL A 140 -0.43 12.27 -6.39
CA VAL A 140 0.13 13.30 -7.28
C VAL A 140 -0.88 14.42 -7.51
N SER A 141 -2.15 14.09 -7.79
CA SER A 141 -3.20 15.09 -7.94
C SER A 141 -3.39 15.92 -6.67
N TRP A 142 -3.34 15.29 -5.50
CA TRP A 142 -3.44 15.97 -4.21
C TRP A 142 -2.26 16.94 -3.97
N LEU A 143 -1.04 16.57 -4.37
CA LEU A 143 0.12 17.47 -4.28
C LEU A 143 -0.02 18.72 -5.18
N HIS A 144 -0.71 18.60 -6.32
CA HIS A 144 -0.87 19.69 -7.28
C HIS A 144 -2.18 20.46 -7.11
N GLN A 145 -3.05 20.08 -6.16
CA GLN A 145 -4.38 20.69 -6.01
C GLN A 145 -4.37 22.18 -5.61
N ALA A 146 -3.23 22.67 -5.10
CA ALA A 146 -3.06 24.02 -4.56
C ALA A 146 -2.18 24.93 -5.46
N GLN A 147 -1.82 24.46 -6.65
CA GLN A 147 -1.18 25.25 -7.71
C GLN A 147 -2.24 25.76 -8.68
#